data_AF-A0A938LCW3-F1
#
_entry.id   AF-A0A938LCW3-F1
#
_cell.length_a   1.000
_cell.length_b   1.000
_cell.length_c   1.000
_cell.angle_alpha   90.00
_cell.angle_beta   90.00
_cell.angle_gamma   90.00
#
_symmetry.space_group_name_H-M   'P 1'
#
loop_
_entity.id
_entity.type
_entity.pdbx_description
1 polymer ?
#
loop_
_entity_poly.entity_id
_entity_poly.type
_entity_poly.pdbx_seq_one_letter_code
_entity_poly.pdbx_strand_id
1 'polypeptide(L)'
;DLRLLRLCSLPWALLALWATWRAARLLAPGQPGTSLGAAALLALTPQYQHLSGTITMDLMLAAFGSLALWQGVEWCVGERAPTRAAFAAGLCAGLACCVKINALVLVPALVLAGLCARASGRSGARAWLAALGGGLLAALPYYAWQWIESGHPLWSWHYQNVSPFHRPSPEALAVGGLEKWKWFVTVLWMTWLGDFGWTSVWFPGWANLLVAAVCAFGLATALRERGAGRAFLLGAAGLMLAAEVYFNLHFSQPQARHLYPFLPALVVPIALGLARLRALWPLAVAQLALSCWGLLLVAQWLRPPGWNDDPRWSATDDARRGALSAESIAWREVAAPRLEWAHPAGALDELVLAVENPSFEHRPWREHGYVFRSLADLQIAPAGELELPASFWAELQGGSRLYAQVVRLDSEGRAIARSPAREIRKP
;
A
#
# COMPACT_ATOMS: atom_id res chain seq x y z
N ASP A 1 -22.63 -1.24 -7.43
CA ASP A 1 -21.72 -2.03 -8.28
C ASP A 1 -20.27 -1.69 -7.90
N LEU A 2 -19.49 -2.69 -7.45
CA LEU A 2 -18.07 -2.53 -7.10
C LEU A 2 -17.23 -2.00 -8.27
N ARG A 3 -17.66 -2.22 -9.52
CA ARG A 3 -16.99 -1.70 -10.73
C ARG A 3 -17.03 -0.18 -10.79
N LEU A 4 -18.15 0.45 -10.40
CA LEU A 4 -18.29 1.91 -10.39
C LEU A 4 -17.43 2.54 -9.29
N LEU A 5 -17.31 1.90 -8.12
CA LEU A 5 -16.46 2.41 -7.04
C LEU A 5 -14.97 2.45 -7.42
N ARG A 6 -14.51 1.58 -8.33
CA ARG A 6 -13.13 1.62 -8.85
C ARG A 6 -12.84 2.89 -9.66
N LEU A 7 -13.87 3.53 -10.23
CA LEU A 7 -13.71 4.80 -10.94
C LEU A 7 -13.35 5.95 -9.99
N CYS A 8 -13.58 5.82 -8.68
CA CYS A 8 -13.17 6.83 -7.70
C CYS A 8 -11.65 7.02 -7.64
N SER A 9 -10.87 6.02 -8.07
CA SER A 9 -9.40 6.12 -8.12
C SER A 9 -8.87 6.85 -9.36
N LEU A 10 -9.67 6.92 -10.43
CA LEU A 10 -9.26 7.47 -11.72
C LEU A 10 -8.92 8.97 -11.66
N PRO A 11 -9.70 9.85 -10.99
CA PRO A 11 -9.33 11.25 -10.84
C PRO A 11 -7.95 11.44 -10.20
N TRP A 12 -7.62 10.63 -9.19
CA TRP A 12 -6.33 10.69 -8.52
C TRP A 12 -5.18 10.27 -9.43
N ALA A 13 -5.38 9.20 -10.22
CA ALA A 13 -4.40 8.80 -11.22
C ALA A 13 -4.17 9.90 -12.26
N LEU A 14 -5.23 10.45 -12.84
CA LEU A 14 -5.12 11.54 -13.83
C LEU A 14 -4.43 12.77 -13.25
N LEU A 15 -4.66 13.10 -11.98
CA LEU A 15 -4.02 14.22 -11.30
C LEU A 15 -2.50 14.01 -11.11
N ALA A 16 -2.07 12.80 -10.76
CA ALA A 16 -0.65 12.44 -10.69
C ALA A 16 0.03 12.49 -12.07
N LEU A 17 -0.63 11.99 -13.13
CA LEU A 17 -0.13 12.08 -14.50
C LEU A 17 0.02 13.53 -14.95
N TRP A 18 -1.00 14.36 -14.68
CA TRP A 18 -0.96 15.78 -15.00
C TRP A 18 0.15 16.50 -14.26
N ALA A 19 0.32 16.27 -12.96
CA ALA A 19 1.40 16.87 -12.17
C ALA A 19 2.79 16.45 -12.70
N THR A 20 2.96 15.18 -13.08
CA THR A 20 4.19 14.66 -13.70
C THR A 20 4.48 15.35 -15.03
N TRP A 21 3.48 15.48 -15.90
CA TRP A 21 3.58 16.23 -17.15
C TRP A 21 3.97 17.70 -16.91
N ARG A 22 3.32 18.36 -15.95
CA ARG A 22 3.60 19.77 -15.60
C ARG A 22 5.02 19.96 -15.10
N ALA A 23 5.50 19.09 -14.21
CA ALA A 23 6.88 19.13 -13.72
C ALA A 23 7.88 18.97 -14.88
N ALA A 24 7.64 18.02 -15.79
CA ALA A 24 8.48 17.83 -16.97
C ALA A 24 8.44 19.03 -17.93
N ARG A 25 7.28 19.69 -18.12
CA ARG A 25 7.16 20.90 -18.95
C ARG A 25 8.00 22.05 -18.43
N LEU A 26 8.08 22.23 -17.11
CA LEU A 26 8.93 23.26 -16.50
C LEU A 26 10.42 22.99 -16.71
N LEU A 27 10.83 21.72 -16.70
CA LEU A 27 12.24 21.32 -16.84
C LEU A 27 12.72 21.14 -18.29
N ALA A 28 11.78 21.13 -19.25
CA ALA A 28 12.05 21.02 -20.68
C ALA A 28 11.00 21.79 -21.52
N PRO A 29 10.90 23.13 -21.37
CA PRO A 29 9.84 23.94 -22.00
C PRO A 29 9.81 23.83 -23.54
N GLY A 30 10.99 23.72 -24.16
CA GLY A 30 11.14 23.56 -25.62
C GLY A 30 10.94 22.14 -26.16
N GLN A 31 10.61 21.15 -25.31
CA GLN A 31 10.49 19.75 -25.73
C GLN A 31 9.15 19.15 -25.25
N PRO A 32 8.01 19.52 -25.86
CA PRO A 32 6.69 19.04 -25.43
C PRO A 32 6.56 17.51 -25.49
N GLY A 33 7.22 16.86 -26.47
CA GLY A 33 7.28 15.41 -26.58
C GLY A 33 7.91 14.75 -25.36
N THR A 34 8.93 15.36 -24.75
CA THR A 34 9.57 14.84 -23.53
C THR A 34 8.62 14.88 -22.34
N SER A 35 7.82 15.93 -22.20
CA SER A 35 6.87 16.05 -21.09
C SER A 35 5.70 15.08 -21.24
N LEU A 36 5.18 14.90 -22.46
CA LEU A 36 4.17 13.89 -22.74
C LEU A 36 4.74 12.48 -22.53
N GLY A 37 5.96 12.23 -22.98
CA GLY A 37 6.64 10.96 -22.77
C GLY A 37 6.89 10.65 -21.28
N ALA A 38 7.15 11.66 -20.43
CA ALA A 38 7.24 11.47 -18.98
C ALA A 38 5.91 11.00 -18.37
N ALA A 39 4.79 11.62 -18.73
CA ALA A 39 3.47 11.17 -18.28
C ALA A 39 3.10 9.81 -18.86
N ALA A 40 3.44 9.53 -20.12
CA ALA A 40 3.23 8.23 -20.76
C ALA A 40 4.03 7.13 -20.05
N LEU A 41 5.29 7.39 -19.69
CA LEU A 41 6.13 6.45 -18.95
C LEU A 41 5.51 6.10 -17.59
N LEU A 42 4.86 7.04 -16.91
CA LEU A 42 4.12 6.73 -15.69
C LEU A 42 2.82 5.97 -15.97
N ALA A 43 2.01 6.47 -16.92
CA ALA A 43 0.70 5.90 -17.25
C ALA A 43 0.78 4.47 -17.77
N LEU A 44 1.90 4.11 -18.41
CA LEU A 44 2.14 2.80 -19.01
C LEU A 44 2.91 1.86 -18.09
N THR A 45 3.25 2.29 -16.87
CA THR A 45 3.83 1.39 -15.87
C THR A 45 2.74 0.42 -15.37
N PRO A 46 2.91 -0.92 -15.52
CA PRO A 46 1.88 -1.90 -15.16
C PRO A 46 1.36 -1.78 -13.72
N GLN A 47 2.24 -1.56 -12.73
CA GLN A 47 1.84 -1.35 -11.34
C GLN A 47 0.93 -0.11 -11.18
N TYR A 48 1.21 0.97 -11.92
CA TYR A 48 0.40 2.20 -11.87
C TYR A 48 -0.99 1.98 -12.49
N GLN A 49 -1.07 1.25 -13.61
CA GLN A 49 -2.33 0.87 -14.22
C GLN A 49 -3.16 -0.05 -13.32
N HIS A 50 -2.51 -1.05 -12.71
CA HIS A 50 -3.18 -1.95 -11.77
C HIS A 50 -3.79 -1.17 -10.61
N LEU A 51 -3.03 -0.27 -9.96
CA LEU A 51 -3.54 0.53 -8.87
C LEU A 51 -4.66 1.47 -9.32
N SER A 52 -4.61 1.98 -10.55
CA SER A 52 -5.68 2.79 -11.16
C SER A 52 -7.01 2.05 -11.33
N GLY A 53 -6.97 0.72 -11.40
CA GLY A 53 -8.15 -0.14 -11.42
C GLY A 53 -8.65 -0.61 -10.05
N THR A 54 -8.01 -0.21 -8.94
CA THR A 54 -8.35 -0.65 -7.58
C THR A 54 -8.74 0.53 -6.70
N ILE A 55 -9.59 0.30 -5.69
CA ILE A 55 -9.92 1.32 -4.69
C ILE A 55 -8.79 1.33 -3.66
N THR A 56 -7.92 2.34 -3.72
CA THR A 56 -6.75 2.44 -2.84
C THR A 56 -6.43 3.89 -2.50
N MET A 57 -5.94 4.10 -1.28
CA MET A 57 -5.37 5.37 -0.86
C MET A 57 -4.02 5.68 -1.54
N ASP A 58 -3.35 4.67 -2.11
CA ASP A 58 -2.02 4.84 -2.72
C ASP A 58 -2.06 5.81 -3.91
N LEU A 59 -3.17 5.89 -4.65
CA LEU A 59 -3.32 6.85 -5.74
C LEU A 59 -3.66 8.26 -5.28
N MET A 60 -4.44 8.40 -4.22
CA MET A 60 -4.66 9.71 -3.59
C MET A 60 -3.32 10.26 -3.05
N LEU A 61 -2.52 9.39 -2.45
CA LEU A 61 -1.15 9.71 -2.02
C LEU A 61 -0.26 10.07 -3.22
N ALA A 62 -0.32 9.30 -4.31
CA ALA A 62 0.40 9.59 -5.53
C ALA A 62 0.05 10.96 -6.10
N ALA A 63 -1.23 11.30 -6.12
CA ALA A 63 -1.74 12.57 -6.63
C ALA A 63 -1.20 13.75 -5.81
N PHE A 64 -1.38 13.73 -4.49
CA PHE A 64 -0.93 14.84 -3.63
C PHE A 64 0.59 14.94 -3.56
N GLY A 65 1.32 13.82 -3.49
CA GLY A 65 2.78 13.81 -3.57
C GLY A 65 3.28 14.36 -4.90
N SER A 66 2.68 13.95 -6.02
CA SER A 66 3.04 14.46 -7.34
C SER A 66 2.77 15.96 -7.49
N LEU A 67 1.64 16.44 -6.96
CA LEU A 67 1.32 17.87 -6.91
C LEU A 67 2.32 18.65 -6.04
N ALA A 68 2.67 18.12 -4.87
CA ALA A 68 3.66 18.73 -3.99
C ALA A 68 5.02 18.88 -4.69
N LEU A 69 5.47 17.82 -5.38
CA LEU A 69 6.73 17.85 -6.13
C LEU A 69 6.66 18.77 -7.36
N TRP A 70 5.56 18.77 -8.12
CA TRP A 70 5.41 19.74 -9.22
C TRP A 70 5.45 21.18 -8.71
N GLN A 71 4.72 21.49 -7.63
CA GLN A 71 4.73 22.83 -7.05
C GLN A 71 6.09 23.17 -6.42
N GLY A 72 6.84 22.19 -5.92
CA GLY A 72 8.24 22.35 -5.52
C GLY A 72 9.15 22.72 -6.70
N VAL A 73 8.97 22.09 -7.87
CA VAL A 73 9.66 22.50 -9.11
C VAL A 73 9.26 23.91 -9.53
N GLU A 74 7.97 24.24 -9.50
CA GLU A 74 7.46 25.59 -9.79
C GLU A 74 8.05 26.64 -8.84
N TRP A 75 8.23 26.31 -7.56
CA TRP A 75 8.91 27.17 -6.59
C TRP A 75 10.39 27.36 -6.98
N CYS A 76 11.08 26.29 -7.38
CA CYS A 76 12.49 26.32 -7.75
C CYS A 76 12.80 27.06 -9.05
N VAL A 77 11.97 26.90 -10.08
CA VAL A 77 12.28 27.34 -11.46
C VAL A 77 11.07 27.85 -12.26
N GLY A 78 9.86 27.84 -11.69
CA GLY A 78 8.64 28.20 -12.41
C GLY A 78 8.48 29.71 -12.66
N GLU A 79 7.43 30.08 -13.37
CA GLU A 79 7.09 31.47 -13.67
C GLU A 79 6.17 32.08 -12.62
N ARG A 80 5.41 31.25 -11.89
CA ARG A 80 4.49 31.71 -10.84
C ARG A 80 5.23 32.40 -9.70
N ALA A 81 4.51 33.25 -8.96
CA ALA A 81 5.02 33.88 -7.76
C ALA A 81 5.49 32.81 -6.74
N PRO A 82 6.73 32.91 -6.22
CA PRO A 82 7.34 31.84 -5.41
C PRO A 82 6.53 31.55 -4.15
N THR A 83 5.95 32.56 -3.50
CA THR A 83 5.08 32.39 -2.33
C THR A 83 3.85 31.53 -2.62
N ARG A 84 3.23 31.66 -3.79
CA ARG A 84 2.06 30.86 -4.19
C ARG A 84 2.45 29.42 -4.47
N ALA A 85 3.58 29.21 -5.17
CA ALA A 85 4.10 27.88 -5.43
C ALA A 85 4.49 27.16 -4.13
N ALA A 86 5.17 27.88 -3.22
CA ALA A 86 5.55 27.39 -1.90
C ALA A 86 4.33 27.00 -1.05
N PHE A 87 3.30 27.87 -0.97
CA PHE A 87 2.05 27.57 -0.27
C PHE A 87 1.39 26.30 -0.80
N ALA A 88 1.23 26.20 -2.12
CA ALA A 88 0.60 25.05 -2.76
C ALA A 88 1.42 23.76 -2.58
N ALA A 89 2.76 23.84 -2.61
CA ALA A 89 3.63 22.71 -2.31
C ALA A 89 3.44 22.23 -0.86
N GLY A 90 3.42 23.17 0.09
CA GLY A 90 3.10 22.94 1.49
C GLY A 90 1.74 22.25 1.67
N LEU A 91 0.70 22.84 1.09
CA LEU A 91 -0.68 22.33 1.17
C LEU A 91 -0.79 20.90 0.64
N CYS A 92 -0.22 20.62 -0.55
CA CYS A 92 -0.26 19.29 -1.15
C CYS A 92 0.53 18.26 -0.32
N ALA A 93 1.69 18.64 0.22
CA ALA A 93 2.45 17.76 1.11
C ALA A 93 1.68 17.48 2.41
N GLY A 94 1.05 18.49 3.02
CA GLY A 94 0.21 18.32 4.20
C GLY A 94 -0.97 17.38 3.94
N LEU A 95 -1.64 17.53 2.80
CA LEU A 95 -2.71 16.61 2.38
C LEU A 95 -2.18 15.18 2.19
N ALA A 96 -1.01 15.02 1.56
CA ALA A 96 -0.36 13.71 1.40
C ALA A 96 -0.05 13.06 2.78
N CYS A 97 0.43 13.85 3.75
CA CYS A 97 0.65 13.41 5.13
C CYS A 97 -0.63 12.96 5.85
N CYS A 98 -1.80 13.45 5.46
CA CYS A 98 -3.08 12.95 5.99
C CYS A 98 -3.50 11.61 5.35
N VAL A 99 -2.97 11.29 4.15
CA VAL A 99 -3.31 10.03 3.46
C VAL A 99 -2.57 8.84 4.04
N LYS A 100 -1.24 8.96 4.20
CA LYS A 100 -0.38 7.86 4.61
C LYS A 100 0.90 8.36 5.26
N ILE A 101 1.38 7.63 6.26
CA ILE A 101 2.51 8.09 7.08
C ILE A 101 3.85 8.19 6.33
N ASN A 102 4.08 7.36 5.31
CA ASN A 102 5.28 7.45 4.48
C ASN A 102 5.36 8.78 3.69
N ALA A 103 4.26 9.52 3.58
CA ALA A 103 4.25 10.86 2.99
C ALA A 103 4.99 11.90 3.84
N LEU A 104 5.29 11.62 5.12
CA LEU A 104 6.06 12.53 5.98
C LEU A 104 7.43 12.87 5.40
N VAL A 105 7.97 12.03 4.51
CA VAL A 105 9.21 12.29 3.75
C VAL A 105 9.08 13.53 2.85
N LEU A 106 7.86 13.95 2.51
CA LEU A 106 7.64 15.20 1.76
C LEU A 106 8.00 16.44 2.59
N VAL A 107 8.05 16.36 3.93
CA VAL A 107 8.48 17.48 4.78
C VAL A 107 9.94 17.85 4.53
N PRO A 108 10.94 16.94 4.66
CA PRO A 108 12.30 17.27 4.28
C PRO A 108 12.45 17.55 2.77
N ALA A 109 11.61 16.96 1.90
CA ALA A 109 11.60 17.32 0.48
C ALA A 109 11.17 18.79 0.25
N LEU A 110 10.19 19.31 1.00
CA LEU A 110 9.81 20.73 0.93
C LEU A 110 10.93 21.65 1.41
N VAL A 111 11.68 21.25 2.44
CA VAL A 111 12.88 21.97 2.87
C VAL A 111 13.89 22.01 1.73
N LEU A 112 14.14 20.87 1.08
CA LEU A 112 15.02 20.81 -0.08
C LEU A 112 14.53 21.71 -1.22
N ALA A 113 13.24 21.74 -1.53
CA ALA A 113 12.66 22.64 -2.52
C ALA A 113 12.94 24.12 -2.17
N GLY A 114 12.75 24.51 -0.91
CA GLY A 114 13.02 25.86 -0.43
C GLY A 114 14.50 26.24 -0.53
N LEU A 115 15.41 25.29 -0.27
CA LEU A 115 16.86 25.48 -0.43
C LEU A 115 17.26 25.61 -1.90
N CYS A 116 16.75 24.75 -2.78
CA CYS A 116 16.98 24.85 -4.22
C CYS A 116 16.40 26.15 -4.81
N ALA A 117 15.22 26.56 -4.36
CA ALA A 117 14.62 27.84 -4.74
C ALA A 117 15.41 29.03 -4.19
N ARG A 118 16.04 28.93 -3.01
CA ARG A 118 16.94 29.96 -2.49
C ARG A 118 18.19 30.06 -3.36
N ALA A 119 18.79 28.93 -3.73
CA ALA A 119 19.96 28.87 -4.59
C ALA A 119 19.68 29.44 -6.00
N SER A 120 18.43 29.40 -6.48
CA SER A 120 18.01 30.05 -7.72
C SER A 120 17.53 31.50 -7.56
N GLY A 121 17.67 32.10 -6.38
CA GLY A 121 17.24 33.48 -6.11
C GLY A 121 15.72 33.67 -6.01
N ARG A 122 14.95 32.57 -5.89
CA ARG A 122 13.48 32.56 -5.89
C ARG A 122 12.84 32.36 -4.52
N SER A 123 13.62 32.23 -3.44
CA SER A 123 13.09 31.98 -2.10
C SER A 123 13.51 33.04 -1.08
N GLY A 124 12.56 33.37 -0.19
CA GLY A 124 12.74 34.29 0.93
C GLY A 124 11.79 33.92 2.08
N ALA A 125 11.84 34.66 3.19
CA ALA A 125 11.08 34.32 4.42
C ALA A 125 9.57 34.13 4.18
N ARG A 126 8.95 34.98 3.34
CA ARG A 126 7.53 34.87 2.99
C ARG A 126 7.19 33.55 2.30
N ALA A 127 8.07 33.04 1.42
CA ALA A 127 7.83 31.77 0.74
C ALA A 127 7.94 30.58 1.70
N TRP A 128 8.90 30.60 2.62
CA TRP A 128 9.01 29.61 3.70
C TRP A 128 7.80 29.60 4.62
N LEU A 129 7.36 30.77 5.09
CA LEU A 129 6.15 30.90 5.91
C LEU A 129 4.91 30.42 5.15
N ALA A 130 4.83 30.68 3.85
CA ALA A 130 3.73 30.21 3.02
C ALA A 130 3.74 28.68 2.86
N ALA A 131 4.89 28.05 2.63
CA ALA A 131 5.00 26.59 2.60
C ALA A 131 4.59 25.96 3.94
N LEU A 132 5.09 26.50 5.06
CA LEU A 132 4.71 26.06 6.40
C LEU A 132 3.20 26.25 6.64
N GLY A 133 2.66 27.42 6.32
CA GLY A 133 1.25 27.74 6.47
C GLY A 133 0.34 26.82 5.67
N GLY A 134 0.70 26.53 4.41
CA GLY A 134 -0.02 25.57 3.58
C GLY A 134 0.01 24.15 4.16
N GLY A 135 1.18 23.69 4.60
CA GLY A 135 1.33 22.36 5.22
C GLY A 135 0.54 22.21 6.51
N LEU A 136 0.63 23.19 7.42
CA LEU A 136 -0.12 23.21 8.67
C LEU A 136 -1.63 23.29 8.43
N LEU A 137 -2.09 24.11 7.47
CA LEU A 137 -3.52 24.22 7.16
C LEU A 137 -4.14 22.86 6.80
N ALA A 138 -3.43 22.03 6.04
CA ALA A 138 -3.92 20.71 5.66
C ALA A 138 -3.72 19.64 6.74
N ALA A 139 -2.53 19.59 7.35
CA ALA A 139 -2.15 18.50 8.24
C ALA A 139 -2.62 18.70 9.68
N LEU A 140 -2.59 19.94 10.19
CA LEU A 140 -2.79 20.22 11.62
C LEU A 140 -4.11 19.67 12.16
N PRO A 141 -5.29 19.80 11.50
CA PRO A 141 -6.53 19.27 12.04
C PRO A 141 -6.48 17.75 12.31
N TYR A 142 -5.92 16.98 11.37
CA TYR A 142 -5.83 15.53 11.48
C TYR A 142 -4.84 15.09 12.58
N TYR A 143 -3.67 15.71 12.63
CA TYR A 143 -2.64 15.37 13.62
C TYR A 143 -2.98 15.89 15.03
N ALA A 144 -3.69 17.02 15.15
CA ALA A 144 -4.22 17.50 16.42
C ALA A 144 -5.31 16.58 16.95
N TRP A 145 -6.22 16.12 16.09
CA TRP A 145 -7.23 15.13 16.48
C TRP A 145 -6.58 13.83 16.96
N GLN A 146 -5.59 13.29 16.24
CA GLN A 146 -4.84 12.11 16.70
C GLN A 146 -4.19 12.35 18.07
N TRP A 147 -3.58 13.51 18.28
CA TRP A 147 -3.01 13.86 19.59
C TRP A 147 -4.07 13.87 20.70
N ILE A 148 -5.23 14.48 20.46
CA ILE A 148 -6.31 14.55 21.45
C ILE A 148 -6.83 13.14 21.80
N GLU A 149 -7.05 12.29 20.79
CA GLU A 149 -7.62 10.95 20.99
C GLU A 149 -6.64 9.96 21.63
N SER A 150 -5.35 10.08 21.34
CA SER A 150 -4.37 9.02 21.67
C SER A 150 -3.19 9.48 22.52
N GLY A 151 -3.05 10.78 22.77
CA GLY A 151 -1.87 11.38 23.39
C GLY A 151 -0.62 11.40 22.49
N HIS A 152 -0.73 10.97 21.21
CA HIS A 152 0.40 10.91 20.29
C HIS A 152 -0.01 11.35 18.86
N PRO A 153 0.73 12.27 18.19
CA PRO A 153 0.31 12.80 16.90
C PRO A 153 0.47 11.77 15.78
N LEU A 154 1.43 10.84 15.93
CA LEU A 154 1.69 9.75 14.99
C LEU A 154 1.18 8.42 15.53
N TRP A 155 0.01 8.38 16.17
CA TRP A 155 -0.54 7.15 16.76
C TRP A 155 -0.58 5.97 15.79
N SER A 156 -0.90 6.23 14.53
CA SER A 156 -0.82 5.22 13.45
C SER A 156 0.56 4.56 13.33
N TRP A 157 1.66 5.30 13.56
CA TRP A 157 3.01 4.74 13.64
C TRP A 157 3.19 3.85 14.87
N HIS A 158 2.68 4.29 16.02
CA HIS A 158 2.74 3.51 17.26
C HIS A 158 2.01 2.18 17.08
N TYR A 159 0.81 2.20 16.49
CA TYR A 159 0.05 1.01 16.13
C TYR A 159 0.85 0.05 15.22
N GLN A 160 1.50 0.57 14.18
CA GLN A 160 2.37 -0.24 13.32
C GLN A 160 3.55 -0.85 14.10
N ASN A 161 4.12 -0.13 15.06
CA ASN A 161 5.24 -0.61 15.88
C ASN A 161 4.85 -1.62 16.98
N VAL A 162 3.59 -1.68 17.37
CA VAL A 162 3.11 -2.68 18.35
C VAL A 162 2.49 -3.89 17.67
N SER A 163 2.12 -3.79 16.39
CA SER A 163 1.59 -4.92 15.61
C SER A 163 2.71 -5.93 15.30
N PRO A 164 2.63 -7.18 15.80
CA PRO A 164 3.62 -8.22 15.51
C PRO A 164 3.64 -8.61 14.02
N PHE A 165 2.57 -8.33 13.27
CA PHE A 165 2.51 -8.51 11.81
C PHE A 165 3.44 -7.56 11.05
N HIS A 166 3.76 -6.41 11.65
CA HIS A 166 4.52 -5.35 10.99
C HIS A 166 5.94 -5.24 11.54
N ARG A 167 6.16 -5.60 12.81
CA ARG A 167 7.46 -5.51 13.46
C ARG A 167 8.09 -6.89 13.62
N PRO A 168 8.90 -7.36 12.66
CA PRO A 168 9.60 -8.64 12.78
C PRO A 168 10.50 -8.65 14.02
N SER A 169 10.72 -9.84 14.61
CA SER A 169 11.63 -9.97 15.74
C SER A 169 13.04 -9.49 15.38
N PRO A 170 13.84 -8.99 16.34
CA PRO A 170 15.23 -8.63 16.08
C PRO A 170 16.04 -9.75 15.42
N GLU A 171 15.73 -11.01 15.76
CA GLU A 171 16.30 -12.20 15.14
C GLU A 171 15.88 -12.32 13.66
N ALA A 172 14.60 -12.14 13.33
CA ALA A 172 14.13 -12.12 11.94
C ALA A 172 14.73 -10.97 11.12
N LEU A 173 15.07 -9.85 11.75
CA LEU A 173 15.82 -8.76 11.11
C LEU A 173 17.31 -9.09 10.93
N ALA A 174 17.92 -9.84 11.85
CA ALA A 174 19.33 -10.20 11.84
C ALA A 174 19.68 -11.36 10.89
N VAL A 175 18.76 -12.30 10.69
CA VAL A 175 18.98 -13.55 9.91
C VAL A 175 19.20 -13.31 8.41
N GLY A 176 18.98 -12.10 7.89
CA GLY A 176 19.01 -11.83 6.45
C GLY A 176 20.30 -11.26 5.85
N GLY A 177 21.20 -10.65 6.64
CA GLY A 177 22.45 -10.05 6.14
C GLY A 177 22.32 -9.26 4.82
N LEU A 178 23.27 -9.48 3.88
CA LEU A 178 23.23 -8.90 2.52
C LEU A 178 22.12 -9.51 1.64
N GLU A 179 21.66 -10.73 1.93
CA GLU A 179 20.59 -11.38 1.14
C GLU A 179 19.26 -10.67 1.30
N LYS A 180 18.95 -10.16 2.50
CA LYS A 180 17.77 -9.29 2.72
C LYS A 180 17.83 -8.04 1.85
N TRP A 181 19.01 -7.45 1.68
CA TRP A 181 19.18 -6.27 0.82
C TRP A 181 19.02 -6.60 -0.66
N LYS A 182 19.56 -7.73 -1.11
CA LYS A 182 19.33 -8.21 -2.48
C LYS A 182 17.83 -8.41 -2.72
N TRP A 183 17.13 -9.05 -1.79
CA TRP A 183 15.69 -9.26 -1.87
C TRP A 183 14.92 -7.93 -1.85
N PHE A 184 15.25 -7.02 -0.94
CA PHE A 184 14.67 -5.68 -0.87
C PHE A 184 14.79 -4.94 -2.20
N VAL A 185 16.00 -4.83 -2.76
CA VAL A 185 16.22 -4.12 -4.04
C VAL A 185 15.49 -4.82 -5.18
N THR A 186 15.52 -6.15 -5.19
CA THR A 186 14.89 -6.95 -6.24
C THR A 186 13.38 -6.78 -6.23
N VAL A 187 12.72 -6.92 -5.08
CA VAL A 187 11.26 -6.80 -4.97
C VAL A 187 10.83 -5.35 -5.14
N LEU A 188 11.55 -4.38 -4.60
CA LEU A 188 11.26 -2.96 -4.84
C LEU A 188 11.31 -2.63 -6.33
N TRP A 189 12.28 -3.19 -7.05
CA TRP A 189 12.40 -3.01 -8.49
C TRP A 189 11.30 -3.75 -9.26
N MET A 190 11.11 -5.03 -8.97
CA MET A 190 10.13 -5.87 -9.65
C MET A 190 8.73 -5.30 -9.49
N THR A 191 8.37 -4.85 -8.29
CA THR A 191 7.05 -4.25 -8.01
C THR A 191 6.85 -2.86 -8.61
N TRP A 192 7.92 -2.19 -9.06
CA TRP A 192 7.79 -0.93 -9.81
C TRP A 192 7.30 -1.20 -11.23
N LEU A 193 7.89 -2.19 -11.90
CA LEU A 193 7.57 -2.50 -13.29
C LEU A 193 6.48 -3.54 -13.46
N GLY A 194 6.68 -4.71 -12.86
CA GLY A 194 6.09 -5.93 -13.38
C GLY A 194 5.36 -6.76 -12.33
N ASP A 195 5.81 -6.74 -11.09
CA ASP A 195 5.26 -7.59 -10.05
C ASP A 195 4.16 -6.84 -9.32
N PHE A 196 2.96 -6.90 -9.89
CA PHE A 196 1.79 -6.21 -9.37
C PHE A 196 0.74 -7.16 -8.80
N GLY A 197 -0.33 -6.60 -8.23
CA GLY A 197 -1.34 -7.39 -7.52
C GLY A 197 -0.76 -8.04 -6.26
N TRP A 198 -0.01 -7.27 -5.46
CA TRP A 198 0.65 -7.78 -4.25
C TRP A 198 1.65 -8.89 -4.55
N THR A 199 2.52 -8.66 -5.54
CA THR A 199 3.51 -9.66 -5.99
C THR A 199 2.85 -10.98 -6.39
N SER A 200 1.68 -10.94 -7.04
CA SER A 200 0.99 -12.17 -7.49
C SER A 200 1.12 -12.41 -9.00
N VAL A 201 1.43 -11.37 -9.77
CA VAL A 201 1.60 -11.47 -11.23
C VAL A 201 3.02 -11.09 -11.57
N TRP A 202 3.82 -12.02 -12.10
CA TRP A 202 5.25 -11.80 -12.30
C TRP A 202 5.60 -11.78 -13.79
N PHE A 203 6.53 -10.89 -14.17
CA PHE A 203 7.15 -10.95 -15.49
C PHE A 203 8.46 -11.75 -15.44
N PRO A 204 8.89 -12.33 -16.57
CA PRO A 204 10.21 -12.94 -16.65
C PRO A 204 11.32 -11.95 -16.28
N GLY A 205 12.31 -12.41 -15.51
CA GLY A 205 13.38 -11.56 -14.97
C GLY A 205 14.14 -10.74 -16.03
N TRP A 206 14.30 -11.26 -17.26
CA TRP A 206 14.97 -10.54 -18.35
C TRP A 206 14.22 -9.26 -18.76
N ALA A 207 12.89 -9.25 -18.72
CA ALA A 207 12.08 -8.10 -19.09
C ALA A 207 12.26 -6.98 -18.06
N ASN A 208 12.24 -7.35 -16.78
CA ASN A 208 12.51 -6.45 -15.66
C ASN A 208 13.93 -5.87 -15.74
N LEU A 209 14.95 -6.69 -16.04
CA LEU A 209 16.34 -6.23 -16.17
C LEU A 209 16.54 -5.26 -17.35
N LEU A 210 15.92 -5.54 -18.50
CA LEU A 210 16.04 -4.68 -19.68
C LEU A 210 15.51 -3.28 -19.40
N VAL A 211 14.30 -3.18 -18.84
CA VAL A 211 13.73 -1.88 -18.49
C VAL A 211 14.55 -1.21 -17.38
N ALA A 212 15.15 -1.98 -16.46
CA ALA A 212 16.02 -1.44 -15.41
C ALA A 212 17.23 -0.74 -15.99
N ALA A 213 17.91 -1.42 -16.90
CA ALA A 213 19.08 -0.90 -17.58
C ALA A 213 18.72 0.40 -18.31
N VAL A 214 17.62 0.42 -19.08
CA VAL A 214 17.19 1.61 -19.81
C VAL A 214 16.86 2.77 -18.86
N CYS A 215 16.08 2.53 -17.81
CA CYS A 215 15.77 3.54 -16.79
C CYS A 215 17.03 4.07 -16.09
N ALA A 216 17.98 3.20 -15.75
CA ALA A 216 19.25 3.57 -15.13
C ALA A 216 20.11 4.43 -16.07
N PHE A 217 20.20 4.09 -17.35
CA PHE A 217 20.88 4.92 -18.36
C PHE A 217 20.21 6.29 -18.54
N GLY A 218 18.87 6.32 -18.54
CA GLY A 218 18.09 7.55 -18.51
C GLY A 218 18.46 8.42 -17.31
N LEU A 219 18.40 7.86 -16.10
CA LEU A 219 18.75 8.57 -14.87
C LEU A 219 20.20 9.06 -14.89
N ALA A 220 21.17 8.22 -15.26
CA ALA A 220 22.58 8.58 -15.34
C ALA A 220 22.82 9.74 -16.33
N THR A 221 22.08 9.77 -17.43
CA THR A 221 22.13 10.87 -18.41
C THR A 221 21.53 12.15 -17.83
N ALA A 222 20.48 12.04 -17.02
CA ALA A 222 19.86 13.19 -16.35
C ALA A 222 20.76 13.80 -15.27
N LEU A 223 21.54 13.00 -14.55
CA LEU A 223 22.50 13.44 -13.51
C LEU A 223 23.59 14.38 -14.05
N ARG A 224 23.87 14.34 -15.36
CA ARG A 224 24.91 15.19 -15.99
C ARG A 224 24.50 16.66 -16.10
N GLU A 225 23.21 16.97 -16.01
CA GLU A 225 22.74 18.34 -16.17
C GLU A 225 22.43 19.02 -14.84
N ARG A 226 22.75 20.31 -14.77
CA ARG A 226 22.56 21.13 -13.58
C ARG A 226 21.30 21.97 -13.72
N GLY A 227 20.64 22.23 -12.59
CA GLY A 227 19.47 23.10 -12.51
C GLY A 227 18.70 22.87 -11.21
N ALA A 228 18.24 23.95 -10.57
CA ALA A 228 17.62 23.89 -9.25
C ALA A 228 16.43 22.93 -9.18
N GLY A 229 15.53 22.96 -10.18
CA GLY A 229 14.37 22.06 -10.22
C GLY A 229 14.74 20.58 -10.39
N ARG A 230 15.81 20.27 -11.13
CA ARG A 230 16.30 18.89 -11.26
C ARG A 230 17.02 18.42 -10.01
N ALA A 231 17.87 19.27 -9.44
CA ALA A 231 18.54 18.99 -8.17
C ALA A 231 17.51 18.69 -7.07
N PHE A 232 16.42 19.47 -7.02
CA PHE A 232 15.31 19.20 -6.13
C PHE A 232 14.68 17.82 -6.37
N LEU A 233 14.27 17.49 -7.61
CA LEU A 233 13.65 16.18 -7.89
C LEU A 233 14.59 15.01 -7.58
N LEU A 234 15.87 15.10 -7.96
CA LEU A 234 16.85 14.05 -7.68
C LEU A 234 17.11 13.90 -6.18
N GLY A 235 17.21 15.00 -5.44
CA GLY A 235 17.36 14.94 -3.99
C GLY A 235 16.09 14.44 -3.29
N ALA A 236 14.90 14.78 -3.78
CA ALA A 236 13.63 14.23 -3.29
C ALA A 236 13.54 12.71 -3.53
N ALA A 237 13.99 12.22 -4.68
CA ALA A 237 14.11 10.79 -4.94
C ALA A 237 15.09 10.12 -3.97
N GLY A 238 16.25 10.74 -3.73
CA GLY A 238 17.23 10.26 -2.75
C GLY A 238 16.67 10.19 -1.32
N LEU A 239 15.92 11.22 -0.89
CA LEU A 239 15.24 11.23 0.41
C LEU A 239 14.20 10.11 0.53
N MET A 240 13.41 9.87 -0.52
CA MET A 240 12.42 8.77 -0.53
C MET A 240 13.10 7.40 -0.47
N LEU A 241 14.18 7.19 -1.23
CA LEU A 241 14.93 5.93 -1.17
C LEU A 241 15.55 5.72 0.21
N ALA A 242 16.11 6.76 0.82
CA ALA A 242 16.64 6.70 2.19
C ALA A 242 15.53 6.38 3.21
N ALA A 243 14.34 6.96 3.05
CA ALA A 243 13.19 6.66 3.89
C ALA A 243 12.66 5.24 3.67
N GLU A 244 12.67 4.72 2.45
CA GLU A 244 12.26 3.36 2.14
C GLU A 244 13.24 2.33 2.72
N VAL A 245 14.54 2.62 2.64
CA VAL A 245 15.61 1.86 3.31
C VAL A 245 15.38 1.86 4.82
N TYR A 246 15.16 3.03 5.43
CA TYR A 246 14.84 3.14 6.85
C TYR A 246 13.56 2.35 7.21
N PHE A 247 12.50 2.50 6.42
CA PHE A 247 11.25 1.80 6.63
C PHE A 247 11.46 0.28 6.58
N ASN A 248 12.21 -0.24 5.60
CA ASN A 248 12.45 -1.68 5.43
C ASN A 248 13.47 -2.29 6.40
N LEU A 249 14.25 -1.44 7.08
CA LEU A 249 15.00 -1.84 8.25
C LEU A 249 14.10 -2.12 9.47
N HIS A 250 12.92 -1.50 9.53
CA HIS A 250 11.98 -1.63 10.66
C HIS A 250 10.74 -2.48 10.33
N PHE A 251 10.31 -2.48 9.07
CA PHE A 251 9.07 -3.06 8.53
C PHE A 251 9.36 -3.72 7.18
N SER A 252 9.37 -5.06 7.08
CA SER A 252 9.71 -5.73 5.82
C SER A 252 8.58 -5.68 4.80
N GLN A 253 8.50 -4.60 4.01
CA GLN A 253 7.53 -4.43 2.93
C GLN A 253 8.17 -3.73 1.72
N PRO A 254 9.07 -4.40 0.97
CA PRO A 254 9.81 -3.80 -0.14
C PRO A 254 8.94 -3.63 -1.38
N GLN A 255 7.93 -2.76 -1.34
CA GLN A 255 6.99 -2.56 -2.43
C GLN A 255 7.12 -1.16 -3.01
N ALA A 256 7.27 -1.08 -4.32
CA ALA A 256 7.46 0.17 -5.07
C ALA A 256 6.31 1.15 -4.92
N ARG A 257 5.12 0.68 -4.55
CA ARG A 257 3.97 1.55 -4.25
C ARG A 257 4.27 2.54 -3.12
N HIS A 258 5.25 2.28 -2.26
CA HIS A 258 5.68 3.23 -1.23
C HIS A 258 6.36 4.46 -1.83
N LEU A 259 6.93 4.34 -3.02
CA LEU A 259 7.58 5.43 -3.76
C LEU A 259 6.56 6.36 -4.46
N TYR A 260 5.27 6.06 -4.41
CA TYR A 260 4.22 6.79 -5.14
C TYR A 260 4.05 8.26 -4.75
N PRO A 261 4.29 8.73 -3.51
CA PRO A 261 4.31 10.16 -3.25
C PRO A 261 5.40 10.90 -4.05
N PHE A 262 6.37 10.17 -4.61
CA PHE A 262 7.55 10.71 -5.28
C PHE A 262 7.64 10.38 -6.78
N LEU A 263 6.51 10.04 -7.44
CA LEU A 263 6.51 9.65 -8.85
C LEU A 263 7.22 10.67 -9.77
N PRO A 264 6.97 12.00 -9.70
CA PRO A 264 7.71 12.95 -10.52
C PRO A 264 9.22 12.96 -10.26
N ALA A 265 9.65 12.74 -9.01
CA ALA A 265 11.06 12.73 -8.65
C ALA A 265 11.82 11.56 -9.29
N LEU A 266 11.13 10.45 -9.56
CA LEU A 266 11.69 9.29 -10.26
C LEU A 266 11.53 9.40 -11.78
N VAL A 267 10.30 9.62 -12.24
CA VAL A 267 9.91 9.51 -13.65
C VAL A 267 10.46 10.68 -14.48
N VAL A 268 10.41 11.91 -13.97
CA VAL A 268 10.79 13.08 -14.78
C VAL A 268 12.29 13.09 -15.10
N PRO A 269 13.22 12.87 -14.15
CA PRO A 269 14.63 12.75 -14.49
C PRO A 269 14.91 11.63 -15.49
N ILE A 270 14.33 10.44 -15.30
CA ILE A 270 14.48 9.31 -16.24
C ILE A 270 14.02 9.73 -17.65
N ALA A 271 12.83 10.31 -17.77
CA ALA A 271 12.28 10.72 -19.06
C ALA A 271 13.13 11.78 -19.76
N LEU A 272 13.66 12.77 -19.02
CA LEU A 272 14.57 13.79 -19.55
C LEU A 272 15.85 13.17 -20.10
N GLY A 273 16.44 12.21 -19.39
CA GLY A 273 17.64 11.51 -19.87
C GLY A 273 17.36 10.62 -21.07
N LEU A 274 16.27 9.86 -21.04
CA LEU A 274 15.85 9.00 -22.16
C LEU A 274 15.51 9.79 -23.43
N ALA A 275 14.96 10.99 -23.30
CA ALA A 275 14.70 11.86 -24.44
C ALA A 275 16.00 12.22 -25.19
N ARG A 276 17.10 12.45 -24.46
CA ARG A 276 18.42 12.69 -25.08
C ARG A 276 18.97 11.46 -25.80
N LEU A 277 18.72 10.30 -25.21
CA LEU A 277 19.11 9.02 -25.80
C LEU A 277 18.17 8.59 -26.94
N ARG A 278 17.12 9.37 -27.26
CA ARG A 278 16.05 9.00 -28.20
C ARG A 278 15.37 7.67 -27.86
N ALA A 279 15.44 7.26 -26.60
CA ALA A 279 14.93 5.99 -26.09
C ALA A 279 13.58 6.11 -25.35
N LEU A 280 13.09 7.34 -25.13
CA LEU A 280 11.86 7.60 -24.37
C LEU A 280 10.62 6.93 -24.98
N TRP A 281 10.38 7.14 -26.27
CA TRP A 281 9.22 6.55 -26.96
C TRP A 281 9.33 5.03 -27.14
N PRO A 282 10.49 4.47 -27.55
CA PRO A 282 10.69 3.02 -27.53
C PRO A 282 10.38 2.40 -26.16
N LEU A 283 10.81 3.04 -25.06
CA LEU A 283 10.52 2.54 -23.72
C LEU A 283 9.03 2.65 -23.39
N ALA A 284 8.37 3.75 -23.73
CA ALA A 284 6.92 3.90 -23.52
C ALA A 284 6.13 2.81 -24.27
N VAL A 285 6.49 2.51 -25.52
CA VAL A 285 5.88 1.42 -26.30
C VAL A 285 6.15 0.06 -25.65
N ALA A 286 7.38 -0.19 -25.19
CA ALA A 286 7.72 -1.41 -24.48
C ALA A 286 6.89 -1.58 -23.20
N GLN A 287 6.69 -0.50 -22.44
CA GLN A 287 5.84 -0.51 -21.25
C GLN A 287 4.36 -0.76 -21.59
N LEU A 288 3.84 -0.18 -22.66
CA LEU A 288 2.49 -0.50 -23.14
C LEU A 288 2.36 -1.99 -23.46
N ALA A 289 3.35 -2.57 -24.17
CA ALA A 289 3.36 -3.99 -24.47
C ALA A 289 3.40 -4.86 -23.20
N LEU A 290 4.22 -4.48 -22.21
CA LEU A 290 4.27 -5.14 -20.91
C LEU A 290 2.93 -5.03 -20.17
N SER A 291 2.29 -3.87 -20.18
CA SER A 291 0.95 -3.67 -19.62
C SER A 291 -0.10 -4.56 -20.26
N CYS A 292 -0.14 -4.63 -21.60
CA CYS A 292 -1.03 -5.53 -22.32
C CYS A 292 -0.77 -6.99 -21.96
N TRP A 293 0.50 -7.39 -21.88
CA TRP A 293 0.87 -8.75 -21.45
C TRP A 293 0.48 -9.01 -19.99
N GLY A 294 0.68 -8.05 -19.10
CA GLY A 294 0.26 -8.12 -17.70
C GLY A 294 -1.23 -8.36 -17.54
N LEU A 295 -2.07 -7.71 -18.36
CA LEU A 295 -3.52 -7.98 -18.38
C LEU A 295 -3.84 -9.43 -18.75
N LEU A 296 -3.12 -10.00 -19.71
CA LEU A 296 -3.28 -11.42 -20.08
C LEU A 296 -2.87 -12.35 -18.94
N LEU A 297 -1.75 -12.03 -18.25
CA LEU A 297 -1.31 -12.79 -17.09
C LEU A 297 -2.32 -12.71 -15.94
N VAL A 298 -2.82 -11.52 -15.62
CA VAL A 298 -3.87 -11.34 -14.60
C VAL A 298 -5.08 -12.23 -14.88
N ALA A 299 -5.53 -12.28 -16.14
CA ALA A 299 -6.66 -13.11 -16.52
C ALA A 299 -6.39 -14.61 -16.32
N GLN A 300 -5.15 -15.06 -16.56
CA GLN A 300 -4.74 -16.46 -16.35
C GLN A 300 -4.57 -16.80 -14.86
N TRP A 301 -3.92 -15.93 -14.09
CA TRP A 301 -3.56 -16.20 -12.69
C TRP A 301 -4.69 -15.94 -11.70
N LEU A 302 -5.56 -14.95 -11.95
CA LEU A 302 -6.74 -14.69 -11.10
C LEU A 302 -7.96 -15.52 -11.47
N ARG A 303 -7.93 -16.31 -12.55
CA ARG A 303 -9.03 -17.23 -12.91
C ARG A 303 -8.49 -18.64 -13.16
N PRO A 304 -7.91 -19.30 -12.14
CA PRO A 304 -7.55 -20.70 -12.26
C PRO A 304 -8.79 -21.56 -12.59
N PRO A 305 -8.59 -22.75 -13.19
CA PRO A 305 -9.68 -23.70 -13.40
C PRO A 305 -10.51 -23.91 -12.11
N GLY A 306 -11.84 -23.73 -12.19
CA GLY A 306 -12.75 -23.80 -11.05
C GLY A 306 -13.09 -22.45 -10.37
N TRP A 307 -12.61 -21.32 -10.91
CA TRP A 307 -12.97 -19.99 -10.43
C TRP A 307 -14.47 -19.69 -10.66
N ASN A 308 -15.11 -19.05 -9.68
CA ASN A 308 -16.52 -18.66 -9.77
C ASN A 308 -16.69 -17.41 -10.66
N ASP A 309 -17.49 -17.54 -11.73
CA ASP A 309 -17.78 -16.45 -12.65
C ASP A 309 -18.75 -15.39 -12.10
N ASP A 310 -19.39 -15.62 -10.94
CA ASP A 310 -20.25 -14.65 -10.28
C ASP A 310 -19.41 -13.59 -9.54
N PRO A 311 -19.39 -12.32 -10.01
CA PRO A 311 -18.59 -11.24 -9.43
C PRO A 311 -19.02 -10.81 -8.02
N ARG A 312 -20.11 -11.38 -7.48
CA ARG A 312 -20.59 -11.14 -6.10
C ARG A 312 -19.91 -12.03 -5.07
N TRP A 313 -19.15 -13.04 -5.49
CA TRP A 313 -18.55 -14.05 -4.61
C TRP A 313 -17.03 -13.92 -4.56
N SER A 314 -16.45 -13.74 -3.37
CA SER A 314 -15.00 -13.67 -3.20
C SER A 314 -14.37 -15.06 -3.19
N ALA A 315 -13.18 -15.14 -3.78
CA ALA A 315 -12.47 -16.34 -4.23
C ALA A 315 -12.05 -17.40 -3.21
N THR A 316 -12.41 -17.31 -1.94
CA THR A 316 -11.89 -18.22 -0.91
C THR A 316 -12.84 -19.29 -0.41
N ASP A 317 -14.15 -19.26 -0.70
CA ASP A 317 -15.04 -19.92 0.29
C ASP A 317 -16.16 -20.87 -0.13
N ASP A 318 -16.46 -21.03 -1.42
CA ASP A 318 -17.51 -21.97 -1.82
C ASP A 318 -17.01 -23.12 -2.71
N ALA A 319 -16.14 -22.86 -3.68
CA ALA A 319 -15.64 -23.92 -4.57
C ALA A 319 -14.60 -24.85 -3.91
N ARG A 320 -14.03 -24.45 -2.75
CA ARG A 320 -13.14 -25.29 -1.92
C ARG A 320 -13.86 -26.02 -0.79
N ARG A 321 -15.20 -26.02 -0.78
CA ARG A 321 -15.95 -26.96 0.05
C ARG A 321 -15.72 -28.35 -0.53
N GLY A 322 -14.72 -29.07 -0.01
CA GLY A 322 -14.70 -30.52 -0.15
C GLY A 322 -16.04 -31.06 0.32
N ALA A 323 -16.47 -32.22 -0.20
CA ALA A 323 -17.56 -32.93 0.42
C ALA A 323 -17.20 -33.09 1.90
N LEU A 324 -17.92 -32.39 2.79
CA LEU A 324 -17.71 -32.51 4.23
C LEU A 324 -17.79 -34.01 4.53
N SER A 325 -16.76 -34.55 5.16
CA SER A 325 -16.85 -35.92 5.67
C SER A 325 -18.06 -36.01 6.60
N ALA A 326 -18.72 -37.17 6.64
CA ALA A 326 -19.85 -37.38 7.55
C ALA A 326 -19.44 -37.30 9.04
N GLU A 327 -18.14 -37.21 9.33
CA GLU A 327 -17.60 -37.06 10.68
C GLU A 327 -17.89 -35.66 11.23
N SER A 328 -18.65 -35.61 12.32
CA SER A 328 -18.86 -34.39 13.10
C SER A 328 -17.83 -34.30 14.23
N ILE A 329 -17.31 -33.09 14.47
CA ILE A 329 -16.36 -32.83 15.55
C ILE A 329 -17.14 -32.75 16.86
N ALA A 330 -16.88 -33.65 17.80
CA ALA A 330 -17.58 -33.69 19.08
C ALA A 330 -17.08 -32.60 20.04
N TRP A 331 -18.00 -31.88 20.69
CA TRP A 331 -17.70 -31.00 21.82
C TRP A 331 -17.47 -31.81 23.10
N ARG A 332 -16.60 -31.31 23.99
CA ARG A 332 -16.49 -31.79 25.37
C ARG A 332 -17.28 -30.87 26.31
N GLU A 333 -17.91 -31.47 27.31
CA GLU A 333 -18.70 -30.76 28.32
C GLU A 333 -17.79 -30.02 29.31
N VAL A 334 -17.53 -28.75 29.01
CA VAL A 334 -16.77 -27.83 29.87
C VAL A 334 -17.54 -26.53 30.03
N ALA A 335 -17.56 -25.95 31.23
CA ALA A 335 -18.24 -24.69 31.47
C ALA A 335 -17.52 -23.51 30.79
N ALA A 336 -18.29 -22.60 30.18
CA ALA A 336 -17.76 -21.34 29.68
C ALA A 336 -17.13 -20.52 30.83
N PRO A 337 -16.07 -19.73 30.58
CA PRO A 337 -15.56 -19.30 29.27
C PRO A 337 -14.60 -20.29 28.58
N ARG A 338 -14.42 -21.50 29.11
CA ARG A 338 -13.58 -22.54 28.49
C ARG A 338 -14.37 -23.41 27.50
N LEU A 339 -13.78 -23.64 26.33
CA LEU A 339 -14.32 -24.44 25.24
C LEU A 339 -13.38 -25.58 24.94
N GLU A 340 -13.93 -26.79 24.76
CA GLU A 340 -13.14 -27.99 24.47
C GLU A 340 -13.85 -28.88 23.45
N TRP A 341 -13.09 -29.54 22.58
CA TRP A 341 -13.60 -30.44 21.55
C TRP A 341 -12.62 -31.58 21.25
N ALA A 342 -13.09 -32.59 20.50
CA ALA A 342 -12.27 -33.71 20.06
C ALA A 342 -11.25 -33.25 19.00
N HIS A 343 -9.98 -33.22 19.39
CA HIS A 343 -8.87 -32.79 18.54
C HIS A 343 -7.83 -33.92 18.39
N PRO A 344 -7.77 -34.59 17.22
CA PRO A 344 -6.72 -35.53 16.88
C PRO A 344 -5.35 -34.85 16.85
N ALA A 345 -4.30 -35.57 17.25
CA ALA A 345 -2.95 -35.04 17.21
C ALA A 345 -2.58 -34.61 15.77
N GLY A 346 -2.14 -33.36 15.62
CA GLY A 346 -1.75 -32.78 14.33
C GLY A 346 -2.91 -32.31 13.44
N ALA A 347 -4.16 -32.33 13.92
CA ALA A 347 -5.28 -31.72 13.21
C ALA A 347 -5.14 -30.19 13.17
N LEU A 348 -5.66 -29.57 12.10
CA LEU A 348 -5.79 -28.12 12.00
C LEU A 348 -7.26 -27.77 12.25
N ASP A 349 -7.58 -27.25 13.43
CA ASP A 349 -8.94 -26.84 13.79
C ASP A 349 -9.03 -25.31 13.90
N GLU A 350 -10.11 -24.75 13.37
CA GLU A 350 -10.49 -23.35 13.50
C GLU A 350 -11.76 -23.24 14.35
N LEU A 351 -11.79 -22.30 15.30
CA LEU A 351 -12.97 -21.99 16.09
C LEU A 351 -13.64 -20.71 15.56
N VAL A 352 -14.93 -20.81 15.30
CA VAL A 352 -15.80 -19.73 14.83
C VAL A 352 -16.77 -19.37 15.96
N LEU A 353 -16.88 -18.09 16.31
CA LEU A 353 -17.67 -17.61 17.45
C LEU A 353 -18.66 -16.51 17.04
N ALA A 354 -19.96 -16.75 17.13
CA ALA A 354 -21.00 -15.80 16.72
C ALA A 354 -21.94 -15.41 17.86
N VAL A 355 -22.27 -14.12 17.98
CA VAL A 355 -23.25 -13.64 18.97
C VAL A 355 -24.62 -13.54 18.30
N GLU A 356 -25.64 -14.15 18.90
CA GLU A 356 -27.03 -14.16 18.42
C GLU A 356 -27.24 -14.76 17.00
N ASN A 357 -26.25 -15.50 16.47
CA ASN A 357 -26.30 -16.05 15.12
C ASN A 357 -25.89 -17.54 15.09
N PRO A 358 -26.85 -18.48 15.16
CA PRO A 358 -26.58 -19.92 15.17
C PRO A 358 -26.20 -20.49 13.79
N SER A 359 -26.54 -19.80 12.70
CA SER A 359 -26.35 -20.33 11.34
C SER A 359 -24.94 -20.05 10.80
N PHE A 360 -24.22 -19.09 11.40
CA PHE A 360 -22.92 -18.61 10.92
C PHE A 360 -22.96 -18.15 9.44
N GLU A 361 -24.16 -17.91 8.88
CA GLU A 361 -24.36 -17.58 7.46
C GLU A 361 -23.81 -16.18 7.12
N HIS A 362 -23.85 -15.28 8.09
CA HIS A 362 -23.23 -13.97 8.00
C HIS A 362 -21.76 -14.06 8.40
N ARG A 363 -20.88 -14.27 7.41
CA ARG A 363 -19.44 -14.04 7.59
C ARG A 363 -19.22 -12.56 7.94
N PRO A 364 -18.35 -12.24 8.90
CA PRO A 364 -18.48 -11.01 9.66
C PRO A 364 -17.92 -9.83 8.89
N TRP A 365 -18.73 -8.80 8.67
CA TRP A 365 -18.29 -7.41 8.84
C TRP A 365 -19.43 -6.60 9.46
N ARG A 366 -19.48 -6.64 10.79
CA ARG A 366 -20.29 -5.80 11.69
C ARG A 366 -21.82 -5.86 11.46
N GLU A 367 -22.50 -6.48 12.39
CA GLU A 367 -23.79 -5.97 12.87
C GLU A 367 -23.62 -5.67 14.37
N HIS A 368 -24.03 -4.47 14.81
CA HIS A 368 -24.14 -4.09 16.22
C HIS A 368 -22.85 -3.94 17.07
N GLY A 369 -21.66 -3.80 16.46
CA GLY A 369 -20.48 -3.27 17.17
C GLY A 369 -19.63 -4.28 17.97
N TYR A 370 -19.88 -5.58 17.87
CA TYR A 370 -19.03 -6.61 18.49
C TYR A 370 -18.03 -7.18 17.47
N VAL A 371 -16.76 -7.30 17.87
CA VAL A 371 -15.66 -7.82 17.04
C VAL A 371 -15.68 -9.34 17.06
N PHE A 372 -15.72 -9.95 15.88
CA PHE A 372 -15.64 -11.38 15.65
C PHE A 372 -14.16 -11.77 15.44
N ARG A 373 -13.66 -12.82 16.08
CA ARG A 373 -12.30 -13.34 15.86
C ARG A 373 -12.37 -14.76 15.33
N SER A 374 -11.78 -15.00 14.15
CA SER A 374 -11.30 -16.34 13.81
C SER A 374 -10.01 -16.58 14.59
N LEU A 375 -9.69 -17.83 14.96
CA LEU A 375 -8.43 -18.12 15.67
C LEU A 375 -7.17 -17.77 14.86
N ALA A 376 -7.28 -17.52 13.55
CA ALA A 376 -6.21 -16.92 12.75
C ALA A 376 -5.74 -15.55 13.31
N ASP A 377 -6.63 -14.80 13.96
CA ASP A 377 -6.32 -13.50 14.58
C ASP A 377 -5.71 -13.60 15.99
N LEU A 378 -5.81 -14.77 16.63
CA LEU A 378 -5.31 -15.02 17.99
C LEU A 378 -3.93 -15.70 18.03
N GLN A 379 -3.39 -16.11 16.87
CA GLN A 379 -2.09 -16.80 16.72
C GLN A 379 -1.94 -18.09 17.55
N ILE A 380 -3.04 -18.63 18.09
CA ILE A 380 -3.04 -19.88 18.84
C ILE A 380 -3.78 -20.91 18.01
N ALA A 381 -3.06 -21.92 17.51
CA ALA A 381 -3.67 -23.12 16.98
C ALA A 381 -4.26 -23.89 18.18
N PRO A 382 -5.58 -23.95 18.33
CA PRO A 382 -6.18 -24.57 19.51
C PRO A 382 -5.92 -26.09 19.48
N ALA A 383 -5.29 -26.63 20.51
CA ALA A 383 -5.04 -28.07 20.64
C ALA A 383 -6.27 -28.82 21.18
N GLY A 384 -7.46 -28.48 20.67
CA GLY A 384 -8.74 -29.01 21.16
C GLY A 384 -9.32 -28.29 22.38
N GLU A 385 -8.70 -27.21 22.82
CA GLU A 385 -9.19 -26.38 23.90
C GLU A 385 -8.90 -24.89 23.64
N LEU A 386 -9.78 -24.03 24.15
CA LEU A 386 -9.59 -22.58 24.17
C LEU A 386 -10.30 -21.98 25.38
N GLU A 387 -9.60 -21.14 26.14
CA GLU A 387 -10.23 -20.23 27.10
C GLU A 387 -10.51 -18.89 26.41
N LEU A 388 -11.77 -18.46 26.40
CA LEU A 388 -12.12 -17.16 25.82
C LEU A 388 -11.42 -16.04 26.59
N PRO A 389 -10.80 -15.05 25.90
CA PRO A 389 -10.13 -13.94 26.58
C PRO A 389 -11.06 -13.26 27.58
N ALA A 390 -10.57 -13.03 28.79
CA ALA A 390 -11.37 -12.43 29.87
C ALA A 390 -12.01 -11.09 29.48
N SER A 391 -11.30 -10.26 28.70
CA SER A 391 -11.82 -9.00 28.17
C SER A 391 -13.02 -9.19 27.25
N PHE A 392 -12.92 -10.12 26.29
CA PHE A 392 -14.03 -10.46 25.40
C PHE A 392 -15.23 -11.00 26.17
N TRP A 393 -15.00 -11.95 27.08
CA TRP A 393 -16.06 -12.54 27.88
C TRP A 393 -16.75 -11.49 28.77
N ALA A 394 -15.98 -10.57 29.36
CA ALA A 394 -16.51 -9.48 30.19
C ALA A 394 -17.37 -8.48 29.39
N GLU A 395 -17.01 -8.18 28.14
CA GLU A 395 -17.71 -7.21 27.28
C GLU A 395 -19.07 -7.69 26.74
N LEU A 396 -19.32 -9.00 26.68
CA LEU A 396 -20.64 -9.52 26.27
C LEU A 396 -21.75 -9.04 27.24
N GLN A 397 -22.96 -8.78 26.76
CA GLN A 397 -24.05 -8.42 27.68
C GLN A 397 -24.53 -9.67 28.44
N GLY A 398 -24.98 -9.49 29.69
CA GLY A 398 -25.61 -10.58 30.45
C GLY A 398 -26.82 -11.12 29.69
N GLY A 399 -26.93 -12.45 29.57
CA GLY A 399 -27.97 -13.11 28.78
C GLY A 399 -27.70 -13.23 27.27
N SER A 400 -26.60 -12.67 26.75
CA SER A 400 -26.22 -12.89 25.34
C SER A 400 -25.97 -14.36 25.04
N ARG A 401 -26.42 -14.81 23.86
CA ARG A 401 -26.17 -16.14 23.30
C ARG A 401 -24.95 -16.10 22.39
N LEU A 402 -23.89 -16.78 22.80
CA LEU A 402 -22.69 -17.00 22.01
C LEU A 402 -22.76 -18.41 21.40
N TYR A 403 -22.66 -18.51 20.08
CA TYR A 403 -22.59 -19.76 19.34
C TYR A 403 -21.13 -20.04 18.95
N ALA A 404 -20.66 -21.25 19.20
CA ALA A 404 -19.34 -21.70 18.81
C ALA A 404 -19.43 -22.85 17.80
N GLN A 405 -18.59 -22.85 16.78
CA GLN A 405 -18.45 -23.96 15.82
C GLN A 405 -16.97 -24.22 15.55
N VAL A 406 -16.57 -25.49 15.57
CA VAL A 406 -15.24 -25.93 15.15
C VAL A 406 -15.30 -26.35 13.69
N VAL A 407 -14.33 -25.90 12.90
CA VAL A 407 -14.11 -26.31 11.51
C VAL A 407 -12.74 -26.97 11.43
N ARG A 408 -12.69 -28.23 11.00
CA ARG A 408 -11.42 -28.93 10.77
C ARG A 408 -10.97 -28.72 9.35
N LEU A 409 -9.69 -28.41 9.18
CA LEU A 409 -9.03 -28.13 7.92
C LEU A 409 -8.06 -29.26 7.55
N ASP A 410 -7.92 -29.54 6.26
CA ASP A 410 -6.81 -30.34 5.73
C ASP A 410 -5.52 -29.52 5.61
N SER A 411 -4.43 -30.16 5.15
CA SER A 411 -3.14 -29.50 4.94
C SER A 411 -3.15 -28.37 3.91
N GLU A 412 -4.21 -28.26 3.10
CA GLU A 412 -4.40 -27.21 2.10
C GLU A 412 -5.37 -26.12 2.58
N GLY A 413 -5.84 -26.20 3.83
CA GLY A 413 -6.75 -25.24 4.44
C GLY A 413 -8.22 -25.44 4.02
N ARG A 414 -8.61 -26.61 3.51
CA ARG A 414 -10.00 -26.90 3.11
C ARG A 414 -10.77 -27.50 4.28
N ALA A 415 -12.02 -27.08 4.47
CA ALA A 415 -12.88 -27.64 5.52
C ALA A 415 -13.25 -29.11 5.20
N ILE A 416 -12.87 -30.03 6.09
CA ILE A 416 -13.12 -31.48 5.96
C ILE A 416 -14.12 -32.02 7.00
N ALA A 417 -14.32 -31.32 8.12
CA ALA A 417 -15.31 -31.68 9.14
C ALA A 417 -15.79 -30.42 9.90
N ARG A 418 -16.96 -30.51 10.53
CA ARG A 418 -17.51 -29.43 11.38
C ARG A 418 -18.12 -29.98 12.65
N SER A 419 -18.06 -29.22 13.73
CA SER A 419 -18.89 -29.50 14.90
C SER A 419 -20.33 -29.02 14.67
N PRO A 420 -21.32 -29.58 15.40
CA PRO A 420 -22.58 -28.85 15.59
C PRO A 420 -22.30 -27.50 16.26
N ALA A 421 -23.19 -26.53 16.04
CA ALA A 421 -23.14 -25.26 16.74
C ALA A 421 -23.39 -25.49 18.24
N ARG A 422 -22.51 -24.96 19.09
CA ARG A 422 -22.65 -24.99 20.54
C ARG A 422 -23.14 -23.64 21.03
N GLU A 423 -24.35 -23.59 21.58
CA GLU A 423 -24.87 -22.41 22.26
C GLU A 423 -24.26 -22.29 23.67
N ILE A 424 -23.83 -21.08 24.01
CA ILE A 424 -23.27 -20.71 25.30
C ILE A 424 -24.03 -19.46 25.73
N ARG A 425 -24.66 -19.50 26.91
CA ARG A 425 -25.32 -18.32 27.48
C ARG A 425 -24.38 -17.65 28.46
N LYS A 426 -24.16 -16.35 28.28
CA LYS A 426 -23.49 -15.56 29.31
C LYS A 426 -24.45 -15.42 30.51
N PRO A 427 -24.03 -15.83 31.72
CA PRO A 427 -24.86 -15.73 32.91
C PRO A 427 -25.27 -14.30 33.25
#